data_AF-A0A6A7C6B7-F1
#
_entry.id   AF-A0A6A7C6B7-F1
#
_cell.length_a   1.000
_cell.length_b   1.000
_cell.length_c   1.000
_cell.angle_alpha   90.00
_cell.angle_beta   90.00
_cell.angle_gamma   90.00
#
_symmetry.space_group_name_H-M   'P 1'
#
loop_
_entity.id
_entity.type
_entity.pdbx_description
1 polymer ?
#
loop_
_entity_poly.entity_id
_entity_poly.type
_entity_poly.pdbx_seq_one_letter_code
_entity_poly.pdbx_strand_id
1 'polypeptide(L)'
;MVRLSTLSLNPTSHKLPNNSQSPLRPYLRILSLPLAPQVRLTRVTKDVTKCSDKTQFWLASLPYRCLEYLNTKLSSEGLYRIPGSLMAVRRWQLRFDHEIDIDLFGETALYDPNEIASLLKKWLSALPGDLVPKGLQAEVCAEVLGHREVPVQGTGHLGAYVPLAVKNMLSRLPPYNYYLLFAITNHLHCVLLHQKENKMTLENLRICVGPCLRLEKWLFDCLVGGGPQCWQGCGTEGEYLR
;
A
#
# COMPACT_ATOMS: atom_id res chain seq x y z
N MET A 1 -86.77 5.65 11.33
CA MET A 1 -86.19 4.43 11.96
C MET A 1 -85.30 3.77 10.92
N VAL A 2 -84.17 3.16 11.31
CA VAL A 2 -83.00 2.71 10.48
C VAL A 2 -81.92 3.80 10.35
N ARG A 3 -80.62 3.61 10.56
CA ARG A 3 -79.76 2.76 11.42
C ARG A 3 -78.34 3.34 11.25
N LEU A 4 -77.57 3.50 12.32
CA LEU A 4 -76.18 4.00 12.31
C LEU A 4 -75.22 3.00 11.64
N SER A 5 -74.27 3.50 10.85
CA SER A 5 -73.07 2.76 10.43
C SER A 5 -71.81 3.53 10.84
N THR A 6 -71.14 2.97 11.84
CA THR A 6 -69.83 3.34 12.36
C THR A 6 -68.71 2.82 11.43
N LEU A 7 -67.78 3.70 11.05
CA LEU A 7 -66.55 3.34 10.33
C LEU A 7 -65.57 2.65 11.29
N SER A 8 -65.29 1.37 11.03
CA SER A 8 -64.29 0.57 11.75
C SER A 8 -62.94 0.64 11.05
N LEU A 9 -61.89 0.93 11.82
CA LEU A 9 -60.48 0.90 11.44
C LEU A 9 -60.03 -0.53 11.13
N ASN A 10 -59.39 -0.74 9.98
CA ASN A 10 -58.66 -1.98 9.65
C ASN A 10 -57.18 -1.83 10.04
N PRO A 11 -56.60 -2.72 10.86
CA PRO A 11 -55.17 -2.73 11.11
C PRO A 11 -54.44 -3.49 10.00
N THR A 12 -53.59 -2.78 9.26
CA THR A 12 -52.66 -3.36 8.29
C THR A 12 -51.60 -4.20 9.01
N SER A 13 -51.47 -5.45 8.59
CA SER A 13 -50.47 -6.40 9.04
C SER A 13 -49.07 -5.99 8.58
N HIS A 14 -48.26 -5.47 9.52
CA HIS A 14 -46.83 -5.33 9.33
C HIS A 14 -46.18 -6.72 9.24
N LYS A 15 -45.85 -7.16 8.02
CA LYS A 15 -44.90 -8.26 7.81
C LYS A 15 -43.50 -7.76 8.19
N LEU A 16 -42.89 -8.40 9.19
CA LEU A 16 -41.47 -8.22 9.53
C LEU A 16 -40.59 -8.57 8.32
N PRO A 17 -39.56 -7.77 7.98
CA PRO A 17 -38.64 -8.12 6.92
C PRO A 17 -37.79 -9.33 7.33
N ASN A 18 -37.79 -10.31 6.45
CA ASN A 18 -37.03 -11.55 6.55
C ASN A 18 -35.52 -11.21 6.52
N ASN A 19 -34.86 -11.26 7.68
CA ASN A 19 -33.43 -10.98 7.79
C ASN A 19 -32.64 -12.21 7.33
N SER A 20 -32.51 -12.40 6.01
CA SER A 20 -31.48 -13.25 5.44
C SER A 20 -30.12 -12.63 5.76
N GLN A 21 -29.55 -12.98 6.91
CA GLN A 21 -28.18 -12.65 7.29
C GLN A 21 -27.26 -13.12 6.16
N SER A 22 -26.78 -12.17 5.38
CA SER A 22 -25.62 -12.37 4.52
C SER A 22 -24.48 -12.81 5.45
N PRO A 23 -23.65 -13.81 5.09
CA PRO A 23 -22.55 -14.21 5.96
C PRO A 23 -21.68 -12.98 6.22
N LEU A 24 -21.59 -12.58 7.50
CA LEU A 24 -20.78 -11.45 7.94
C LEU A 24 -19.37 -11.66 7.37
N ARG A 25 -18.93 -10.79 6.46
CA ARG A 25 -17.55 -10.84 5.96
C ARG A 25 -16.64 -10.74 7.19
N PRO A 26 -15.69 -11.68 7.39
CA PRO A 26 -14.84 -11.64 8.56
C PRO A 26 -14.11 -10.29 8.63
N TYR A 27 -14.33 -9.56 9.71
CA TYR A 27 -13.62 -8.31 9.95
C TYR A 27 -12.14 -8.62 10.13
N LEU A 28 -11.28 -7.93 9.37
CA LEU A 28 -9.82 -8.08 9.51
C LEU A 28 -9.41 -7.36 10.81
N ARG A 29 -8.81 -8.07 11.75
CA ARG A 29 -8.49 -7.56 13.08
C ARG A 29 -7.20 -6.75 13.10
N ILE A 30 -6.17 -7.23 12.41
CA ILE A 30 -4.85 -6.61 12.36
C ILE A 30 -4.76 -5.69 11.16
N LEU A 31 -5.16 -6.16 9.97
CA LEU A 31 -4.97 -5.42 8.72
C LEU A 31 -5.86 -4.17 8.60
N SER A 32 -6.81 -3.97 9.53
CA SER A 32 -7.64 -2.76 9.65
C SER A 32 -7.05 -1.68 10.56
N LEU A 33 -5.98 -1.99 11.31
CA LEU A 33 -5.35 -1.05 12.24
C LEU A 33 -4.56 0.03 11.48
N PRO A 34 -4.19 1.14 12.13
CA PRO A 34 -3.19 2.06 11.58
C PRO A 34 -1.82 1.40 11.36
N LEU A 35 -1.02 1.97 10.46
CA LEU A 35 0.24 1.39 10.00
C LEU A 35 1.19 1.05 11.17
N ALA A 36 1.43 1.98 12.09
CA ALA A 36 2.37 1.76 13.19
C ALA A 36 1.96 0.59 14.12
N PRO A 37 0.70 0.48 14.60
CA PRO A 37 0.22 -0.72 15.28
C PRO A 37 0.39 -2.01 14.47
N GLN A 38 0.08 -2.01 13.16
CA GLN A 38 0.28 -3.20 12.32
C GLN A 38 1.75 -3.65 12.35
N VAL A 39 2.69 -2.73 12.08
CA VAL A 39 4.14 -3.02 12.13
C VAL A 39 4.53 -3.56 13.49
N ARG A 40 4.12 -2.90 14.58
CA ARG A 40 4.50 -3.30 15.94
C ARG A 40 4.08 -4.72 16.27
N LEU A 41 2.90 -5.14 15.81
CA LEU A 41 2.34 -6.47 16.03
C LEU A 41 2.95 -7.53 15.13
N THR A 42 3.27 -7.20 13.88
CA THR A 42 3.55 -8.21 12.85
C THR A 42 4.95 -8.17 12.25
N ARG A 43 5.81 -7.22 12.62
CA ARG A 43 7.20 -7.18 12.13
C ARG A 43 7.91 -8.53 12.30
N VAL A 44 8.76 -8.86 11.34
CA VAL A 44 9.52 -10.12 11.31
C VAL A 44 10.51 -10.18 12.47
N THR A 45 11.22 -9.07 12.74
CA THR A 45 12.21 -8.99 13.81
C THR A 45 11.79 -7.98 14.86
N LYS A 46 11.72 -8.40 16.13
CA LYS A 46 11.35 -7.55 17.28
C LYS A 46 12.49 -6.70 17.83
N ASP A 47 13.72 -7.06 17.48
CA ASP A 47 14.94 -6.43 17.98
C ASP A 47 15.71 -5.80 16.82
N VAL A 48 15.73 -4.46 16.79
CA VAL A 48 16.36 -3.70 15.69
C VAL A 48 17.85 -4.02 15.53
N THR A 49 18.55 -4.46 16.60
CA THR A 49 19.98 -4.76 16.52
C THR A 49 20.29 -6.12 15.89
N LYS A 50 19.28 -6.97 15.72
CA LYS A 50 19.41 -8.32 15.14
C LYS A 50 18.94 -8.40 13.69
N CYS A 51 18.50 -7.29 13.12
CA CYS A 51 18.01 -7.26 11.75
C CYS A 51 19.17 -7.29 10.75
N SER A 52 19.06 -8.13 9.71
CA SER A 52 19.99 -8.05 8.56
C SER A 52 19.76 -6.78 7.74
N ASP A 53 18.52 -6.31 7.71
CA ASP A 53 18.13 -5.05 7.11
C ASP A 53 17.03 -4.39 7.95
N LYS A 54 17.01 -3.05 8.00
CA LYS A 54 16.09 -2.32 8.88
C LYS A 54 14.61 -2.53 8.55
N THR A 55 14.26 -3.00 7.35
CA THR A 55 12.86 -3.22 6.98
C THR A 55 12.24 -4.38 7.75
N GLN A 56 13.02 -5.36 8.21
CA GLN A 56 12.54 -6.45 9.09
C GLN A 56 11.92 -5.94 10.40
N PHE A 57 12.34 -4.77 10.88
CA PHE A 57 11.83 -4.16 12.11
C PHE A 57 10.76 -3.08 11.84
N TRP A 58 10.89 -2.33 10.74
CA TRP A 58 10.02 -1.19 10.45
C TRP A 58 8.84 -1.48 9.51
N LEU A 59 8.78 -2.66 8.89
CA LEU A 59 7.63 -3.11 8.09
C LEU A 59 6.77 -4.11 8.86
N ALA A 60 5.48 -4.10 8.55
CA ALA A 60 4.60 -5.22 8.85
C ALA A 60 5.02 -6.44 8.01
N SER A 61 4.81 -7.65 8.52
CA SER A 61 5.08 -8.90 7.80
C SER A 61 4.49 -8.93 6.39
N LEU A 62 3.22 -8.55 6.22
CA LEU A 62 2.52 -8.63 4.93
C LEU A 62 3.28 -7.90 3.81
N PRO A 63 3.53 -6.58 3.88
CA PRO A 63 4.30 -5.92 2.83
C PRO A 63 5.74 -6.45 2.72
N TYR A 64 6.38 -6.84 3.83
CA TYR A 64 7.73 -7.41 3.79
C TYR A 64 7.78 -8.69 2.94
N ARG A 65 6.93 -9.67 3.24
CA ARG A 65 6.85 -10.96 2.54
C ARG A 65 6.37 -10.81 1.10
N CYS A 66 5.38 -9.95 0.87
CA CYS A 66 4.94 -9.63 -0.49
C CYS A 66 6.10 -9.10 -1.34
N LEU A 67 6.87 -8.14 -0.84
CA LEU A 67 7.99 -7.55 -1.59
C LEU A 67 9.13 -8.55 -1.77
N GLU A 68 9.45 -9.34 -0.74
CA GLU A 68 10.43 -10.43 -0.80
C GLU A 68 10.11 -11.41 -1.94
N TYR A 69 8.87 -11.89 -1.99
CA TYR A 69 8.38 -12.78 -3.04
C TYR A 69 8.37 -12.11 -4.42
N LEU A 70 7.79 -10.90 -4.53
CA LEU A 70 7.62 -10.21 -5.82
C LEU A 70 8.95 -9.76 -6.43
N ASN A 71 9.99 -9.52 -5.63
CA ASN A 71 11.35 -9.25 -6.12
C ASN A 71 11.94 -10.44 -6.89
N THR A 72 11.42 -11.66 -6.71
CA THR A 72 11.81 -12.83 -7.53
C THR A 72 11.00 -12.96 -8.82
N LYS A 73 10.02 -12.08 -9.05
CA LYS A 73 9.03 -12.13 -10.13
C LYS A 73 9.06 -10.88 -11.01
N LEU A 74 10.19 -10.17 -11.03
CA LEU A 74 10.33 -8.89 -11.75
C LEU A 74 10.09 -9.00 -13.26
N SER A 75 10.35 -10.16 -13.87
CA SER A 75 10.12 -10.42 -15.30
C SER A 75 8.68 -10.83 -15.63
N SER A 76 7.79 -11.00 -14.64
CA SER A 76 6.40 -11.41 -14.90
C SER A 76 5.64 -10.34 -15.68
N GLU A 77 5.15 -10.71 -16.86
CA GLU A 77 4.46 -9.78 -17.76
C GLU A 77 3.25 -9.13 -17.08
N GLY A 78 3.18 -7.81 -17.15
CA GLY A 78 2.06 -7.04 -16.62
C GLY A 78 1.94 -7.07 -15.10
N LEU A 79 3.01 -7.34 -14.35
CA LEU A 79 2.99 -7.30 -12.88
C LEU A 79 2.38 -5.98 -12.37
N TYR A 80 1.45 -6.06 -11.42
CA TYR A 80 0.58 -4.98 -10.94
C TYR A 80 -0.51 -4.47 -11.90
N ARG A 81 -0.38 -4.68 -13.20
CA ARG A 81 -1.44 -4.37 -14.19
C ARG A 81 -2.48 -5.48 -14.25
N ILE A 82 -2.04 -6.73 -14.30
CA ILE A 82 -2.92 -7.90 -14.35
C ILE A 82 -3.48 -8.15 -12.93
N PRO A 83 -4.82 -8.25 -12.76
CA PRO A 83 -5.40 -8.56 -11.46
C PRO A 83 -5.24 -10.05 -11.14
N GLY A 84 -4.91 -10.35 -9.88
CA GLY A 84 -4.94 -11.71 -9.36
C GLY A 84 -6.35 -12.14 -8.95
N SER A 85 -6.52 -13.43 -8.69
CA SER A 85 -7.80 -14.00 -8.24
C SER A 85 -8.33 -13.31 -6.98
N LEU A 86 -9.54 -12.73 -7.04
CA LEU A 86 -10.17 -12.06 -5.90
C LEU A 86 -10.37 -13.00 -4.70
N MET A 87 -10.68 -14.28 -4.97
CA MET A 87 -10.82 -15.30 -3.94
C MET A 87 -9.48 -15.58 -3.27
N ALA A 88 -8.41 -15.71 -4.05
CA ALA A 88 -7.08 -15.93 -3.51
C ALA A 88 -6.56 -14.71 -2.73
N VAL A 89 -6.74 -13.49 -3.25
CA VAL A 89 -6.41 -12.26 -2.53
C VAL A 89 -7.14 -12.22 -1.19
N ARG A 90 -8.44 -12.56 -1.16
CA ARG A 90 -9.20 -12.59 0.10
C ARG A 90 -8.69 -13.67 1.06
N ARG A 91 -8.35 -14.85 0.56
CA ARG A 91 -7.73 -15.93 1.33
C ARG A 91 -6.42 -15.44 1.96
N TRP A 92 -5.52 -14.84 1.18
CA TRP A 92 -4.26 -14.30 1.69
C TRP A 92 -4.45 -13.21 2.73
N GLN A 93 -5.41 -12.29 2.55
CA GLN A 93 -5.75 -11.29 3.56
C GLN A 93 -6.15 -11.93 4.89
N LEU A 94 -7.00 -12.95 4.87
CA LEU A 94 -7.45 -13.64 6.08
C LEU A 94 -6.29 -14.39 6.75
N ARG A 95 -5.42 -15.03 5.95
CA ARG A 95 -4.24 -15.72 6.46
C ARG A 95 -3.27 -14.76 7.13
N PHE A 96 -2.86 -13.67 6.48
CA PHE A 96 -1.95 -12.69 7.10
C PHE A 96 -2.56 -12.03 8.35
N ASP A 97 -3.88 -11.86 8.40
CA ASP A 97 -4.58 -11.32 9.57
C ASP A 97 -4.62 -12.30 10.77
N HIS A 98 -4.50 -13.61 10.51
CA HIS A 98 -4.57 -14.66 11.53
C HIS A 98 -3.19 -15.24 11.88
N GLU A 99 -2.42 -15.64 10.88
CA GLU A 99 -1.09 -16.28 10.99
C GLU A 99 0.04 -15.26 11.21
N ILE A 100 -0.25 -13.96 11.02
CA ILE A 100 0.67 -12.83 11.22
C ILE A 100 1.81 -12.81 10.20
N ASP A 101 2.70 -13.79 10.18
CA ASP A 101 3.83 -13.88 9.25
C ASP A 101 3.75 -15.19 8.46
N ILE A 102 3.89 -15.10 7.14
CA ILE A 102 3.74 -16.23 6.22
C ILE A 102 4.93 -16.25 5.28
N ASP A 103 5.64 -17.37 5.25
CA ASP A 103 6.66 -17.62 4.25
C ASP A 103 6.02 -17.97 2.91
N LEU A 104 5.92 -16.99 2.00
CA LEU A 104 5.32 -17.17 0.68
C LEU A 104 6.13 -18.12 -0.22
N PHE A 105 7.41 -18.38 0.06
CA PHE A 105 8.20 -19.33 -0.73
C PHE A 105 7.90 -20.79 -0.36
N GLY A 106 7.46 -21.05 0.87
CA GLY A 106 6.99 -22.36 1.31
C GLY A 106 5.60 -22.74 0.80
N GLU A 107 4.87 -21.80 0.19
CA GLU A 107 3.48 -21.99 -0.24
C GLU A 107 3.40 -22.67 -1.60
N THR A 108 3.31 -24.00 -1.59
CA THR A 108 3.27 -24.82 -2.82
C THR A 108 2.09 -24.50 -3.74
N ALA A 109 0.99 -23.96 -3.20
CA ALA A 109 -0.19 -23.56 -3.98
C ALA A 109 -0.11 -22.14 -4.56
N LEU A 110 0.99 -21.39 -4.33
CA LEU A 110 1.17 -20.03 -4.85
C LEU A 110 1.88 -20.04 -6.21
N TYR A 111 1.10 -20.01 -7.28
CA TYR A 111 1.63 -20.04 -8.65
C TYR A 111 1.53 -18.69 -9.38
N ASP A 112 0.50 -17.90 -9.08
CA ASP A 112 0.24 -16.63 -9.75
C ASP A 112 0.78 -15.44 -8.93
N PRO A 113 1.85 -14.75 -9.37
CA PRO A 113 2.37 -13.59 -8.67
C PRO A 113 1.39 -12.41 -8.63
N ASN A 114 0.41 -12.36 -9.53
CA ASN A 114 -0.60 -11.30 -9.55
C ASN A 114 -1.54 -11.37 -8.34
N GLU A 115 -1.68 -12.54 -7.70
CA GLU A 115 -2.39 -12.67 -6.42
C GLU A 115 -1.70 -11.83 -5.33
N ILE A 116 -0.36 -11.93 -5.23
CA ILE A 116 0.43 -11.22 -4.23
C ILE A 116 0.55 -9.74 -4.57
N ALA A 117 0.73 -9.39 -5.85
CA ALA A 117 0.70 -8.00 -6.29
C ALA A 117 -0.65 -7.32 -5.98
N SER A 118 -1.75 -8.02 -6.23
CA SER A 118 -3.11 -7.53 -5.93
C SER A 118 -3.38 -7.45 -4.43
N LEU A 119 -2.87 -8.40 -3.65
CA LEU A 119 -2.90 -8.36 -2.19
C LEU A 119 -2.20 -7.11 -1.65
N LEU A 120 -0.97 -6.86 -2.11
CA LEU A 120 -0.18 -5.70 -1.69
C LEU A 120 -0.89 -4.39 -2.02
N LYS A 121 -1.38 -4.23 -3.27
CA LYS A 121 -2.17 -3.06 -3.68
C LYS A 121 -3.40 -2.87 -2.81
N LYS A 122 -4.13 -3.95 -2.53
CA LYS A 122 -5.36 -3.88 -1.72
C LYS A 122 -5.07 -3.48 -0.28
N TRP A 123 -4.00 -3.99 0.31
CA TRP A 123 -3.57 -3.60 1.66
C TRP A 123 -3.16 -2.13 1.71
N LEU A 124 -2.36 -1.66 0.74
CA LEU A 124 -1.96 -0.24 0.64
C LEU A 124 -3.16 0.69 0.55
N SER A 125 -4.10 0.40 -0.36
CA SER A 125 -5.32 1.19 -0.52
C SER A 125 -6.19 1.21 0.73
N ALA A 126 -6.11 0.18 1.58
CA ALA A 126 -6.92 0.02 2.79
C ALA A 126 -6.29 0.68 4.04
N LEU A 127 -5.01 1.07 4.01
CA LEU A 127 -4.37 1.71 5.15
C LEU A 127 -5.08 3.03 5.51
N PRO A 128 -5.38 3.27 6.80
CA PRO A 128 -5.89 4.57 7.23
C PRO A 128 -4.74 5.60 7.22
N GLY A 129 -5.00 6.77 6.63
CA GLY A 129 -4.02 7.86 6.51
C GLY A 129 -3.02 7.69 5.35
N ASP A 130 -2.34 8.77 4.99
CA ASP A 130 -1.40 8.80 3.86
C ASP A 130 0.02 8.40 4.29
N LEU A 131 0.78 7.77 3.37
CA LEU A 131 2.20 7.51 3.58
C LEU A 131 3.00 8.81 3.64
N VAL A 132 2.64 9.78 2.80
CA VAL A 132 3.14 11.15 2.80
C VAL A 132 1.92 12.08 2.92
N PRO A 133 1.80 12.89 3.99
CA PRO A 133 0.67 13.80 4.15
C PRO A 133 0.46 14.70 2.93
N LYS A 134 -0.79 14.89 2.49
CA LYS A 134 -1.10 15.70 1.29
C LYS A 134 -0.58 17.14 1.37
N GLY A 135 -0.68 17.78 2.53
CA GLY A 135 -0.14 19.13 2.73
C GLY A 135 1.37 19.19 2.51
N LEU A 136 2.10 18.16 2.95
CA LEU A 136 3.55 18.06 2.77
C LEU A 136 3.92 17.80 1.31
N GLN A 137 3.14 17.00 0.57
CA GLN A 137 3.33 16.84 -0.88
C GLN A 137 3.14 18.18 -1.60
N ALA A 138 2.09 18.93 -1.28
CA ALA A 138 1.82 20.23 -1.90
C ALA A 138 2.90 21.28 -1.59
N GLU A 139 3.38 21.34 -0.35
CA GLU A 139 4.46 22.23 0.09
C GLU A 139 5.74 21.98 -0.72
N VAL A 140 6.18 20.73 -0.80
CA VAL A 140 7.41 20.37 -1.53
C VAL A 140 7.24 20.52 -3.04
N CYS A 141 6.04 20.26 -3.57
CA CYS A 141 5.74 20.52 -4.98
C CYS A 141 5.95 22.00 -5.32
N ALA A 142 5.44 22.92 -4.48
CA ALA A 142 5.62 24.36 -4.68
C ALA A 142 7.09 24.78 -4.59
N GLU A 143 7.87 24.22 -3.67
CA GLU A 143 9.31 24.48 -3.54
C GLU A 143 10.08 24.00 -4.79
N VAL A 144 9.81 22.77 -5.23
CA VAL A 144 10.47 22.17 -6.40
C VAL A 144 10.13 22.92 -7.69
N LEU A 145 8.87 23.32 -7.88
CA LEU A 145 8.42 24.07 -9.06
C LEU A 145 8.82 25.56 -9.01
N GLY A 146 8.97 26.14 -7.82
CA GLY A 146 9.41 27.52 -7.62
C GLY A 146 10.88 27.75 -7.98
N HIS A 147 11.71 26.71 -7.91
CA HIS A 147 13.11 26.76 -8.31
C HIS A 147 13.28 26.47 -9.82
N ARG A 148 13.32 27.54 -10.63
CA ARG A 148 13.54 27.53 -12.09
C ARG A 148 14.80 26.79 -12.57
N GLU A 149 15.73 26.46 -11.67
CA GLU A 149 16.98 25.77 -12.00
C GLU A 149 16.85 24.24 -12.07
N VAL A 150 15.74 23.66 -11.60
CA VAL A 150 15.48 22.23 -11.78
C VAL A 150 14.84 22.05 -13.16
N PRO A 151 15.47 21.31 -14.10
CA PRO A 151 14.81 21.00 -15.36
C PRO A 151 13.54 20.21 -15.01
N VAL A 152 12.37 20.81 -15.22
CA VAL A 152 11.07 20.13 -15.05
C VAL A 152 10.97 18.93 -16.01
N GLN A 153 11.74 18.96 -17.10
CA GLN A 153 11.92 17.84 -18.05
C GLN A 153 12.88 16.74 -17.51
N GLY A 154 13.61 17.03 -16.43
CA GLY A 154 14.62 16.20 -15.77
C GLY A 154 14.09 15.35 -14.61
N THR A 155 12.86 15.57 -14.17
CA THR A 155 12.23 14.88 -13.03
C THR A 155 11.15 13.92 -13.54
N GLY A 156 11.22 12.65 -13.16
CA GLY A 156 10.16 11.69 -13.48
C GLY A 156 10.39 10.80 -14.70
N HIS A 157 11.65 10.47 -14.97
CA HIS A 157 12.05 9.36 -15.82
C HIS A 157 13.15 8.57 -15.10
N LEU A 158 13.52 7.40 -15.65
CA LEU A 158 14.56 6.57 -15.07
C LEU A 158 15.89 7.31 -15.03
N GLY A 159 16.49 7.48 -13.84
CA GLY A 159 17.75 8.21 -13.66
C GLY A 159 17.59 9.74 -13.54
N ALA A 160 16.36 10.22 -13.37
CA ALA A 160 16.05 11.63 -13.14
C ALA A 160 16.74 12.20 -11.89
N TYR A 161 17.05 13.50 -11.94
CA TYR A 161 17.54 14.24 -10.77
C TYR A 161 16.49 14.22 -9.65
N VAL A 162 16.93 13.97 -8.42
CA VAL A 162 16.07 13.99 -7.23
C VAL A 162 16.34 15.28 -6.44
N PRO A 163 15.36 16.21 -6.36
CA PRO A 163 15.52 17.45 -5.61
C PRO A 163 15.83 17.21 -4.14
N LEU A 164 16.72 18.05 -3.57
CA LEU A 164 17.08 17.97 -2.15
C LEU A 164 15.86 18.14 -1.23
N ALA A 165 14.92 19.00 -1.60
CA ALA A 165 13.64 19.19 -0.90
C ALA A 165 12.89 17.87 -0.70
N VAL A 166 12.85 17.01 -1.73
CA VAL A 166 12.23 15.68 -1.65
C VAL A 166 13.00 14.80 -0.66
N LYS A 167 14.34 14.77 -0.72
CA LYS A 167 15.14 13.96 0.21
C LYS A 167 14.96 14.39 1.67
N ASN A 168 14.89 15.71 1.92
CA ASN A 168 14.67 16.30 3.24
C ASN A 168 13.26 16.02 3.77
N MET A 169 12.25 16.08 2.89
CA MET A 169 10.88 15.70 3.22
C MET A 169 10.82 14.23 3.65
N LEU A 170 11.42 13.33 2.86
CA LEU A 170 11.43 11.91 3.15
C LEU A 170 12.11 11.62 4.49
N SER A 171 13.28 12.21 4.77
CA SER A 171 14.02 11.95 6.01
C SER A 171 13.26 12.35 7.28
N ARG A 172 12.26 13.22 7.18
CA ARG A 172 11.39 13.67 8.29
C ARG A 172 10.14 12.81 8.50
N LEU A 173 9.87 11.84 7.62
CA LEU A 173 8.72 10.95 7.80
C LEU A 173 8.89 10.07 9.04
N PRO A 174 7.79 9.64 9.69
CA PRO A 174 7.83 8.57 10.68
C PRO A 174 8.52 7.31 10.11
N PRO A 175 9.30 6.55 10.89
CA PRO A 175 10.06 5.42 10.35
C PRO A 175 9.18 4.36 9.67
N TYR A 176 8.00 4.09 10.22
CA TYR A 176 7.03 3.16 9.61
C TYR A 176 6.64 3.59 8.19
N ASN A 177 6.39 4.89 7.99
CA ASN A 177 6.05 5.46 6.68
C ASN A 177 7.26 5.48 5.75
N TYR A 178 8.41 5.92 6.28
CA TYR A 178 9.67 6.00 5.55
C TYR A 178 10.06 4.65 4.95
N TYR A 179 10.18 3.62 5.80
CA TYR A 179 10.67 2.31 5.37
C TYR A 179 9.67 1.59 4.47
N LEU A 180 8.37 1.75 4.71
CA LEU A 180 7.35 1.20 3.82
C LEU A 180 7.41 1.85 2.43
N LEU A 181 7.46 3.18 2.37
CA LEU A 181 7.53 3.92 1.12
C LEU A 181 8.85 3.63 0.37
N PHE A 182 9.97 3.54 1.10
CA PHE A 182 11.27 3.11 0.59
C PHE A 182 11.18 1.73 -0.07
N ALA A 183 10.71 0.73 0.68
CA ALA A 183 10.69 -0.66 0.20
C ALA A 183 9.81 -0.82 -1.04
N ILE A 184 8.62 -0.20 -1.04
CA ILE A 184 7.69 -0.30 -2.18
C ILE A 184 8.23 0.46 -3.40
N THR A 185 8.67 1.70 -3.25
CA THR A 185 9.12 2.49 -4.41
C THR A 185 10.43 1.95 -4.99
N ASN A 186 11.31 1.37 -4.15
CA ASN A 186 12.49 0.67 -4.63
C ASN A 186 12.12 -0.63 -5.37
N HIS A 187 11.16 -1.41 -4.87
CA HIS A 187 10.64 -2.56 -5.61
C HIS A 187 10.03 -2.16 -6.95
N LEU A 188 9.22 -1.09 -7.00
CA LEU A 188 8.65 -0.59 -8.25
C LEU A 188 9.74 -0.07 -9.20
N HIS A 189 10.82 0.50 -8.67
CA HIS A 189 12.00 0.87 -9.46
C HIS A 189 12.64 -0.39 -10.08
N CYS A 190 12.80 -1.48 -9.32
CA CYS A 190 13.26 -2.76 -9.87
C CYS A 190 12.32 -3.30 -10.96
N VAL A 191 11.00 -3.22 -10.79
CA VAL A 191 10.03 -3.60 -11.83
C VAL A 191 10.22 -2.73 -13.08
N LEU A 192 10.41 -1.41 -12.92
CA LEU A 192 10.68 -0.49 -14.02
C LEU A 192 11.98 -0.80 -14.77
N LEU A 193 13.03 -1.23 -14.07
CA LEU A 193 14.29 -1.65 -14.69
C LEU A 193 14.10 -2.89 -15.60
N HIS A 194 13.14 -3.75 -15.27
CA HIS A 194 12.79 -4.95 -16.05
C HIS A 194 11.69 -4.70 -17.10
N GLN A 195 11.35 -3.44 -17.40
CA GLN A 195 10.26 -3.09 -18.31
C GLN A 195 10.33 -3.71 -19.71
N LYS A 196 11.54 -4.08 -20.18
CA LYS A 196 11.72 -4.78 -21.45
C LYS A 196 11.06 -6.16 -21.47
N GLU A 197 11.08 -6.85 -20.33
CA GLU A 197 10.49 -8.18 -20.15
C GLU A 197 9.04 -8.05 -19.67
N ASN A 198 8.82 -7.37 -18.55
CA ASN A 198 7.50 -7.33 -17.90
C ASN A 198 6.50 -6.34 -18.55
N LYS A 199 6.94 -5.49 -19.48
CA LYS A 199 6.12 -4.48 -20.20
C LYS A 199 5.50 -3.39 -19.31
N MET A 200 6.04 -3.17 -18.12
CA MET A 200 5.59 -2.15 -17.17
C MET A 200 6.46 -0.89 -17.24
N THR A 201 6.01 0.10 -18.00
CA THR A 201 6.60 1.45 -18.03
C THR A 201 6.30 2.21 -16.74
N LEU A 202 7.02 3.32 -16.51
CA LEU A 202 6.75 4.21 -15.36
C LEU A 202 5.30 4.71 -15.35
N GLU A 203 4.77 5.04 -16.53
CA GLU A 203 3.37 5.40 -16.74
C GLU A 203 2.42 4.29 -16.28
N ASN A 204 2.65 3.06 -16.75
CA ASN A 204 1.81 1.91 -16.42
C ASN A 204 1.82 1.64 -14.91
N LEU A 205 2.99 1.69 -14.27
CA LEU A 205 3.12 1.52 -12.82
C LEU A 205 2.39 2.63 -12.06
N ARG A 206 2.49 3.88 -12.51
CA ARG A 206 1.80 5.00 -11.88
C ARG A 206 0.29 4.85 -11.95
N ILE A 207 -0.26 4.48 -13.10
CA ILE A 207 -1.70 4.24 -13.26
C ILE A 207 -2.16 3.09 -12.35
N CYS A 208 -1.38 2.01 -12.28
CA CYS A 208 -1.79 0.78 -11.58
C CYS A 208 -1.58 0.82 -10.06
N VAL A 209 -0.57 1.55 -9.57
CA VAL A 209 -0.11 1.52 -8.16
C VAL A 209 -0.16 2.89 -7.50
N GLY A 210 -0.02 3.99 -8.25
CA GLY A 210 -0.06 5.35 -7.73
C GLY A 210 -1.28 5.65 -6.85
N PRO A 211 -2.52 5.30 -7.26
CA PRO A 211 -3.71 5.49 -6.44
C PRO A 211 -3.64 4.77 -5.08
N CYS A 212 -3.00 3.60 -5.02
CA CYS A 212 -2.84 2.83 -3.78
C CYS A 212 -1.90 3.51 -2.78
N LEU A 213 -0.89 4.22 -3.27
CA LEU A 213 0.08 4.94 -2.44
C LEU A 213 -0.38 6.36 -2.09
N ARG A 214 -1.44 6.86 -2.73
CA ARG A 214 -1.97 8.22 -2.58
C ARG A 214 -0.88 9.28 -2.77
N LEU A 215 0.04 9.04 -3.71
CA LEU A 215 1.07 10.00 -4.10
C LEU A 215 0.59 10.84 -5.28
N GLU A 216 0.97 12.11 -5.30
CA GLU A 216 0.85 12.93 -6.50
C GLU A 216 1.75 12.39 -7.62
N LYS A 217 1.35 12.64 -8.88
CA LYS A 217 2.04 12.11 -10.06
C LYS A 217 3.54 12.42 -10.04
N TRP A 218 3.90 13.68 -9.79
CA TRP A 218 5.29 14.13 -9.80
C TRP A 218 6.12 13.41 -8.74
N LEU A 219 5.56 13.18 -7.55
CA LEU A 219 6.26 12.50 -6.45
C LEU A 219 6.41 11.02 -6.75
N PHE A 220 5.37 10.36 -7.27
CA PHE A 220 5.47 8.97 -7.71
C PHE A 220 6.56 8.80 -8.77
N ASP A 221 6.55 9.65 -9.80
CA ASP A 221 7.53 9.61 -10.89
C ASP A 221 8.95 9.87 -10.37
N CYS A 222 9.11 10.80 -9.42
CA CYS A 222 10.40 11.09 -8.78
C CYS A 222 10.91 9.90 -7.97
N LEU A 223 10.08 9.30 -7.11
CA LEU A 223 10.50 8.19 -6.25
C LEU A 223 10.81 6.92 -7.03
N VAL A 224 9.94 6.55 -7.98
CA VAL A 224 10.12 5.32 -8.78
C VAL A 224 11.16 5.52 -9.88
N GLY A 225 11.26 6.70 -10.49
CA GLY A 225 12.28 7.00 -11.50
C GLY A 225 13.69 7.21 -10.91
N GLY A 226 13.78 7.88 -9.77
CA GLY A 226 15.04 8.14 -9.05
C GLY A 226 15.56 6.96 -8.21
N GLY A 227 14.66 6.04 -7.83
CA GLY A 227 15.02 4.78 -7.17
C GLY A 227 15.77 5.00 -5.84
N PRO A 228 16.87 4.26 -5.59
CA PRO A 228 17.65 4.38 -4.35
C PRO A 228 18.17 5.80 -4.04
N GLN A 229 18.39 6.64 -5.05
CA GLN A 229 18.99 7.97 -4.89
C GLN A 229 18.10 8.96 -4.13
N CYS A 230 16.81 8.65 -3.99
CA CYS A 230 15.85 9.44 -3.23
C CYS A 230 16.07 9.37 -1.72
N TRP A 231 16.79 8.36 -1.24
CA TRP A 231 16.74 7.94 0.15
C TRP A 231 18.09 8.18 0.85
N GLN A 232 18.10 9.06 1.85
CA GLN A 232 19.30 9.47 2.60
C GLN A 232 19.30 9.04 4.07
N GLY A 233 18.50 8.02 4.42
CA GLY A 233 18.23 7.62 5.80
C GLY A 233 17.00 8.31 6.40
N CYS A 234 16.51 7.73 7.49
CA CYS A 234 15.36 8.22 8.25
C CYS A 234 15.88 8.98 9.48
N GLY A 235 15.63 10.29 9.54
CA GLY A 235 16.11 11.17 10.61
C GLY A 235 15.33 11.03 11.92
N THR A 236 14.15 10.40 11.89
CA THR A 236 13.24 10.30 13.04
C THR A 236 13.35 8.99 13.80
N GLU A 237 14.22 8.05 13.40
CA GLU A 237 14.34 6.73 14.05
C GLU A 237 14.52 6.83 15.57
N GLY A 238 15.40 7.73 16.01
CA GLY A 238 15.72 7.91 17.43
C GLY A 238 14.55 8.37 18.29
N GLU A 239 13.50 8.95 17.70
CA GLU A 239 12.28 9.34 18.40
C GLU A 239 11.34 8.16 18.65
N TYR A 240 11.41 7.14 17.79
CA TYR A 240 10.48 5.98 17.81
C TYR A 240 11.08 4.72 18.43
N LEU A 241 12.40 4.70 18.66
CA LEU A 241 13.11 3.63 19.35
C LEU A 241 13.18 3.84 20.87
N ARG A 242 12.72 4.98 21.39
CA ARG A 242 12.65 5.29 22.82
C ARG A 242 11.42 4.68 23.48
#